data_AF-A0A6I9MWZ7-F1
#
_entry.id   AF-A0A6I9MWZ7-F1
#
_cell.length_a   1.000
_cell.length_b   1.000
_cell.length_c   1.000
_cell.angle_alpha   90.00
_cell.angle_beta   90.00
_cell.angle_gamma   90.00
#
_symmetry.space_group_name_H-M   'P 1'
#
loop_
_entity.id
_entity.type
_entity.pdbx_description
1 polymer ?
#
loop_
_entity_poly.entity_id
_entity_poly.type
_entity_poly.pdbx_seq_one_letter_code
_entity_poly.pdbx_strand_id
1 'polypeptide(L)'
;MSNQSEVLAPPGMNTTTPFLNTILNTSTSTVLPYDDLHTIAAQDITSRANYIYSFLAALGFVAGCFLFYSFIQTYRALKRLAWLNRLLWAFCGLQLLLLLLSLHVVVYIPHYLRTTGLGCAALSFTINTVSLCSLFVLVLMAYVLTLDPPSHALLRKPWVCGALVSLTSFLIALMLAGLRGPREGMQVEYMCVMDPVSAGVSYAAARLCLAFLIPYLLQLGLLMAGCVRQWKSRRRFLSGSEEGPVFLTVTVVMFFCQLFYSVVLVRGAQLAQKEGLSCHEQAFLTVAEFVLFSGSSASLLIVLLMHRPCRESLHGALRQLRDCCRSPGASQTNRNIIAPHIEITDTLQDIE
;
A
#
# COMPACT_ATOMS: atom_id res chain seq x y z
N MET A 1 68.94 -28.92 -25.71
CA MET A 1 69.23 -29.46 -24.36
C MET A 1 68.10 -30.41 -24.01
N SER A 2 68.39 -31.64 -23.57
CA SER A 2 67.42 -32.72 -23.39
C SER A 2 67.87 -33.66 -22.28
N ASN A 3 66.91 -34.27 -21.58
CA ASN A 3 67.05 -35.23 -20.45
C ASN A 3 67.75 -34.64 -19.19
N GLN A 4 67.58 -35.17 -17.96
CA GLN A 4 67.15 -36.52 -17.54
C GLN A 4 66.50 -36.52 -16.13
N SER A 5 65.94 -37.65 -15.68
CA SER A 5 65.19 -37.80 -14.41
C SER A 5 65.77 -38.86 -13.46
N GLU A 6 65.82 -38.59 -12.15
CA GLU A 6 65.92 -39.52 -11.00
C GLU A 6 65.24 -38.80 -9.80
N VAL A 7 64.35 -39.31 -8.92
CA VAL A 7 64.08 -40.62 -8.26
C VAL A 7 64.95 -40.94 -7.04
N LEU A 8 64.47 -40.65 -5.81
CA LEU A 8 64.24 -41.60 -4.68
C LEU A 8 63.61 -40.89 -3.45
N ALA A 9 63.07 -41.65 -2.48
CA ALA A 9 62.35 -41.13 -1.28
C ALA A 9 62.81 -41.85 0.04
N PRO A 10 61.92 -42.05 1.04
CA PRO A 10 61.78 -41.33 2.34
C PRO A 10 62.50 -42.06 3.51
N PRO A 11 62.27 -41.84 4.85
CA PRO A 11 61.29 -40.99 5.55
C PRO A 11 61.83 -40.22 6.81
N GLY A 12 60.93 -39.66 7.63
CA GLY A 12 61.21 -39.13 8.98
C GLY A 12 59.94 -38.66 9.72
N MET A 13 59.34 -39.54 10.53
CA MET A 13 58.12 -39.27 11.30
C MET A 13 58.46 -38.94 12.76
N ASN A 14 57.86 -37.91 13.36
CA ASN A 14 57.63 -37.84 14.81
C ASN A 14 56.52 -36.84 15.17
N THR A 15 55.53 -37.33 15.89
CA THR A 15 54.40 -36.59 16.48
C THR A 15 54.75 -36.01 17.85
N THR A 16 54.24 -34.82 18.18
CA THR A 16 53.62 -34.50 19.49
C THR A 16 52.96 -33.13 19.48
N THR A 17 51.66 -33.06 19.79
CA THR A 17 51.03 -31.89 20.43
C THR A 17 51.21 -32.01 21.95
N PRO A 18 51.22 -30.88 22.69
CA PRO A 18 50.12 -30.73 23.65
C PRO A 18 49.64 -29.28 23.94
N PHE A 19 48.35 -29.21 24.24
CA PHE A 19 47.68 -28.36 25.24
C PHE A 19 47.48 -26.83 25.09
N LEU A 20 46.20 -26.47 25.26
CA LEU A 20 45.72 -25.16 25.71
C LEU A 20 46.36 -24.74 27.06
N ASN A 21 46.65 -23.46 27.22
CA ASN A 21 45.98 -22.56 28.19
C ASN A 21 46.79 -21.27 28.42
N THR A 22 46.30 -20.13 27.94
CA THR A 22 46.35 -18.85 28.68
C THR A 22 45.18 -17.96 28.25
N ILE A 23 44.07 -18.03 28.99
CA ILE A 23 43.11 -16.92 29.05
C ILE A 23 43.63 -15.98 30.12
N LEU A 24 44.11 -14.78 29.76
CA LEU A 24 44.20 -13.69 30.71
C LEU A 24 44.10 -12.32 30.01
N ASN A 25 42.94 -11.69 30.19
CA ASN A 25 42.71 -10.25 30.24
C ASN A 25 43.52 -9.34 29.29
N THR A 26 42.96 -9.11 28.11
CA THR A 26 42.81 -7.72 27.65
C THR A 26 41.33 -7.47 27.40
N SER A 27 40.67 -6.89 28.41
CA SER A 27 39.35 -6.28 28.24
C SER A 27 39.50 -4.98 27.47
N THR A 28 39.88 -5.08 26.20
CA THR A 28 39.66 -4.01 25.23
C THR A 28 38.17 -3.92 25.06
N SER A 29 37.54 -2.97 25.76
CA SER A 29 36.20 -2.52 25.40
C SER A 29 36.24 -2.20 23.91
N THR A 30 35.49 -2.96 23.12
CA THR A 30 35.28 -2.69 21.70
C THR A 30 34.46 -1.41 21.60
N VAL A 31 35.17 -0.28 21.71
CA VAL A 31 34.69 1.03 21.28
C VAL A 31 34.53 0.90 19.77
N LEU A 32 33.33 0.48 19.35
CA LEU A 32 32.92 0.57 17.96
C LEU A 32 33.19 2.01 17.50
N PRO A 33 33.78 2.20 16.30
CA PRO A 33 33.85 3.51 15.68
C PRO A 33 32.49 4.20 15.79
N TYR A 34 32.50 5.50 16.07
CA TYR A 34 31.27 6.28 16.27
C TYR A 34 30.29 6.12 15.08
N ASP A 35 30.82 6.05 13.85
CA ASP A 35 30.06 5.79 12.63
C ASP A 35 29.47 4.36 12.54
N ASP A 36 30.15 3.34 13.08
CA ASP A 36 29.62 1.97 13.15
C ASP A 36 28.44 1.90 14.13
N LEU A 37 28.52 2.59 15.27
CA LEU A 37 27.41 2.62 16.22
C LEU A 37 26.18 3.32 15.63
N HIS A 38 26.37 4.43 14.91
CA HIS A 38 25.29 5.16 14.25
C HIS A 38 24.67 4.40 13.07
N THR A 39 25.47 3.67 12.28
CA THR A 39 24.95 2.82 11.20
C THR A 39 24.18 1.60 11.75
N ILE A 40 24.68 0.94 12.80
CA ILE A 40 23.97 -0.15 13.49
C ILE A 40 22.63 0.33 14.06
N ALA A 41 22.60 1.49 14.74
CA ALA A 41 21.36 2.05 15.29
C ALA A 41 20.35 2.43 14.19
N ALA A 42 20.81 3.00 13.08
CA ALA A 42 19.97 3.31 11.91
C ALA A 42 19.39 2.03 11.25
N GLN A 43 20.17 0.94 11.21
CA GLN A 43 19.72 -0.36 10.70
C GLN A 43 18.69 -1.04 11.62
N ASP A 44 18.85 -1.00 12.94
CA ASP A 44 17.85 -1.56 13.89
C ASP A 44 16.49 -0.86 13.75
N ILE A 45 16.47 0.48 13.69
CA ILE A 45 15.25 1.25 13.46
C ILE A 45 14.57 0.86 12.14
N THR A 46 15.35 0.76 11.06
CA THR A 46 14.84 0.40 9.73
C THR A 46 14.31 -1.04 9.70
N SER A 47 15.00 -1.97 10.36
CA SER A 47 14.62 -3.38 10.49
C SER A 47 13.27 -3.53 11.23
N ARG A 48 13.14 -2.89 12.40
CA ARG A 48 11.88 -2.90 13.17
C ARG A 48 10.72 -2.29 12.40
N ALA A 49 10.96 -1.17 11.70
CA ALA A 49 9.95 -0.56 10.85
C ALA A 49 9.53 -1.48 9.69
N ASN A 50 10.47 -2.19 9.07
CA ASN A 50 10.18 -3.19 8.03
C ASN A 50 9.33 -4.36 8.57
N TYR A 51 9.59 -4.87 9.77
CA TYR A 51 8.75 -5.91 10.40
C TYR A 51 7.30 -5.43 10.62
N ILE A 52 7.12 -4.24 11.19
CA ILE A 52 5.80 -3.64 11.44
C ILE A 52 5.07 -3.42 10.11
N TYR A 53 5.75 -2.86 9.12
CA TYR A 53 5.20 -2.64 7.79
C TYR A 53 4.84 -3.96 7.09
N SER A 54 5.69 -4.99 7.18
CA SER A 54 5.42 -6.31 6.59
C SER A 54 4.17 -6.97 7.17
N PHE A 55 3.97 -6.87 8.48
CA PHE A 55 2.76 -7.34 9.16
C PHE A 55 1.52 -6.57 8.71
N LEU A 56 1.60 -5.24 8.65
CA LEU A 56 0.52 -4.39 8.14
C LEU A 56 0.23 -4.67 6.66
N ALA A 57 1.25 -4.93 5.83
CA ALA A 57 1.12 -5.24 4.42
C ALA A 57 0.43 -6.60 4.21
N ALA A 58 0.77 -7.63 5.00
CA ALA A 58 0.07 -8.91 4.97
C ALA A 58 -1.42 -8.76 5.35
N LEU A 59 -1.74 -8.02 6.42
CA LEU A 59 -3.12 -7.72 6.79
C LEU A 59 -3.86 -6.91 5.70
N GLY A 60 -3.20 -5.90 5.15
CA GLY A 60 -3.75 -5.07 4.06
C GLY A 60 -4.01 -5.87 2.79
N PHE A 61 -3.14 -6.82 2.45
CA PHE A 61 -3.30 -7.70 1.29
C PHE A 61 -4.51 -8.63 1.46
N VAL A 62 -4.61 -9.32 2.61
CA VAL A 62 -5.76 -10.18 2.94
C VAL A 62 -7.06 -9.38 2.94
N ALA A 63 -7.06 -8.19 3.55
CA ALA A 63 -8.20 -7.28 3.55
C ALA A 63 -8.58 -6.83 2.13
N GLY A 64 -7.60 -6.50 1.29
CA GLY A 64 -7.81 -6.14 -0.11
C GLY A 64 -8.43 -7.28 -0.92
N CYS A 65 -7.90 -8.50 -0.83
CA CYS A 65 -8.49 -9.67 -1.47
C CYS A 65 -9.94 -9.92 -1.02
N PHE A 66 -10.22 -9.80 0.28
CA PHE A 66 -11.57 -9.94 0.82
C PHE A 66 -12.52 -8.85 0.32
N LEU A 67 -12.07 -7.59 0.31
CA LEU A 67 -12.83 -6.47 -0.27
C LEU A 67 -13.20 -6.74 -1.72
N PHE A 68 -12.23 -7.13 -2.56
CA PHE A 68 -12.47 -7.46 -3.96
C PHE A 68 -13.50 -8.58 -4.13
N TYR A 69 -13.38 -9.65 -3.34
CA TYR A 69 -14.37 -10.73 -3.32
C TYR A 69 -15.78 -10.22 -2.97
N SER A 70 -15.92 -9.45 -1.89
CA SER A 70 -17.20 -8.87 -1.47
C SER A 70 -17.79 -7.90 -2.51
N PHE A 71 -16.95 -7.09 -3.17
CA PHE A 71 -17.40 -6.19 -4.25
C PHE A 71 -17.89 -6.98 -5.48
N ILE A 72 -17.20 -8.05 -5.88
CA ILE A 72 -17.63 -8.94 -6.99
C ILE A 72 -18.96 -9.61 -6.65
N GLN A 73 -19.12 -10.12 -5.42
CA GLN A 73 -20.36 -10.72 -4.94
C GLN A 73 -21.52 -9.70 -4.94
N THR A 74 -21.26 -8.49 -4.42
CA THR A 74 -22.25 -7.39 -4.37
C THR A 74 -22.64 -6.92 -5.77
N TYR A 75 -21.68 -6.82 -6.70
CA TYR A 75 -21.94 -6.46 -8.10
C TYR A 75 -22.84 -7.48 -8.80
N ARG A 76 -22.57 -8.78 -8.60
CA ARG A 76 -23.42 -9.88 -9.12
C ARG A 76 -24.84 -9.83 -8.52
N ALA A 77 -24.97 -9.51 -7.23
CA ALA A 77 -26.25 -9.45 -6.54
C ALA A 77 -27.12 -8.25 -6.97
N LEU A 78 -26.55 -7.03 -7.01
CA LEU A 78 -27.34 -5.80 -7.22
C LEU A 78 -27.42 -5.31 -8.67
N LYS A 79 -26.56 -5.78 -9.59
CA LYS A 79 -26.44 -5.35 -11.02
C LYS A 79 -26.22 -3.85 -11.28
N ARG A 80 -26.49 -2.95 -10.33
CA ARG A 80 -26.39 -1.49 -10.43
C ARG A 80 -25.65 -0.94 -9.20
N LEU A 81 -24.32 -0.85 -9.28
CA LEU A 81 -23.56 -0.16 -8.26
C LEU A 81 -23.84 1.36 -8.28
N ALA A 82 -24.10 1.92 -7.10
CA ALA A 82 -24.07 3.36 -6.86
C ALA A 82 -22.73 3.96 -7.35
N TRP A 83 -22.71 5.24 -7.72
CA TRP A 83 -21.50 5.83 -8.29
C TRP A 83 -20.37 5.91 -7.25
N LEU A 84 -20.69 6.25 -6.00
CA LEU A 84 -19.75 6.21 -4.86
C LEU A 84 -19.12 4.83 -4.67
N ASN A 85 -19.92 3.76 -4.59
CA ASN A 85 -19.42 2.39 -4.43
C ASN A 85 -18.47 1.98 -5.59
N ARG A 86 -18.73 2.44 -6.83
CA ARG A 86 -17.78 2.26 -7.96
C ARG A 86 -16.46 2.99 -7.76
N LEU A 87 -16.48 4.20 -7.21
CA LEU A 87 -15.27 4.96 -6.88
C LEU A 87 -14.53 4.34 -5.70
N LEU A 88 -15.24 3.84 -4.68
CA LEU A 88 -14.65 3.11 -3.56
C LEU A 88 -13.99 1.81 -4.02
N TRP A 89 -14.63 1.04 -4.91
CA TRP A 89 -14.02 -0.16 -5.52
C TRP A 89 -12.75 0.19 -6.30
N ALA A 90 -12.78 1.22 -7.15
CA ALA A 90 -11.61 1.69 -7.88
C ALA A 90 -10.49 2.16 -6.93
N PHE A 91 -10.82 2.89 -5.87
CA PHE A 91 -9.89 3.30 -4.82
C PHE A 91 -9.24 2.09 -4.13
N CYS A 92 -10.02 1.10 -3.70
CA CYS A 92 -9.49 -0.13 -3.10
C CYS A 92 -8.58 -0.89 -4.05
N GLY A 93 -8.89 -0.89 -5.36
CA GLY A 93 -8.01 -1.47 -6.39
C GLY A 93 -6.69 -0.74 -6.55
N LEU A 94 -6.71 0.59 -6.53
CA LEU A 94 -5.50 1.40 -6.58
C LEU A 94 -4.66 1.24 -5.30
N GLN A 95 -5.29 1.15 -4.12
CA GLN A 95 -4.57 0.86 -2.87
C GLN A 95 -3.94 -0.54 -2.87
N LEU A 96 -4.68 -1.58 -3.29
CA LEU A 96 -4.12 -2.94 -3.40
C LEU A 96 -2.99 -3.03 -4.44
N LEU A 97 -3.10 -2.31 -5.57
CA LEU A 97 -2.02 -2.21 -6.55
C LEU A 97 -0.80 -1.49 -5.96
N LEU A 98 -1.01 -0.38 -5.25
CA LEU A 98 0.06 0.36 -4.56
C LEU A 98 0.77 -0.51 -3.52
N LEU A 99 0.00 -1.31 -2.77
CA LEU A 99 0.47 -2.28 -1.79
C LEU A 99 1.34 -3.38 -2.46
N LEU A 100 0.88 -3.92 -3.58
CA LEU A 100 1.64 -4.92 -4.34
C LEU A 100 2.94 -4.34 -4.90
N LEU A 101 2.92 -3.11 -5.40
CA LEU A 101 4.14 -2.41 -5.83
C LEU A 101 5.07 -2.15 -4.65
N SER A 102 4.56 -1.84 -3.46
CA SER A 102 5.38 -1.58 -2.27
C SER A 102 5.90 -2.84 -1.56
N LEU A 103 5.48 -4.05 -1.97
CA LEU A 103 6.14 -5.31 -1.56
C LEU A 103 7.57 -5.43 -2.11
N HIS A 104 7.92 -4.71 -3.19
CA HIS A 104 9.30 -4.67 -3.67
C HIS A 104 10.28 -4.12 -2.62
N VAL A 105 9.82 -3.29 -1.68
CA VAL A 105 10.64 -2.79 -0.56
C VAL A 105 10.86 -3.91 0.46
N VAL A 106 9.83 -4.70 0.75
CA VAL A 106 9.88 -5.81 1.72
C VAL A 106 10.83 -6.92 1.29
N VAL A 107 10.77 -7.32 0.00
CA VAL A 107 11.47 -8.51 -0.52
C VAL A 107 12.99 -8.33 -0.60
N TYR A 108 13.48 -7.09 -0.74
CA TYR A 108 14.90 -6.83 -1.02
C TYR A 108 15.69 -6.22 0.14
N ILE A 109 15.05 -5.78 1.24
CA ILE A 109 15.77 -5.34 2.44
C ILE A 109 16.52 -6.54 3.09
N PRO A 110 17.82 -6.42 3.45
CA PRO A 110 18.56 -5.19 3.75
C PRO A 110 19.24 -4.47 2.57
N HIS A 111 19.28 -5.06 1.37
CA HIS A 111 19.93 -4.48 0.20
C HIS A 111 18.90 -4.05 -0.85
N TYR A 112 18.37 -2.82 -0.71
CA TYR A 112 17.42 -2.16 -1.62
C TYR A 112 17.53 -2.65 -3.07
N LEU A 113 16.37 -2.93 -3.68
CA LEU A 113 16.24 -3.58 -4.98
C LEU A 113 17.26 -3.03 -5.99
N ARG A 114 18.30 -3.84 -6.25
CA ARG A 114 19.39 -3.52 -7.17
C ARG A 114 18.90 -3.74 -8.59
N THR A 115 18.70 -2.64 -9.30
CA THR A 115 18.15 -2.63 -10.66
C THR A 115 18.85 -1.56 -11.50
N THR A 116 18.66 -1.63 -12.81
CA THR A 116 19.08 -0.58 -13.73
C THR A 116 18.34 0.72 -13.44
N GLY A 117 18.94 1.86 -13.77
CA GLY A 117 18.31 3.16 -13.55
C GLY A 117 16.96 3.32 -14.23
N LEU A 118 16.77 2.68 -15.38
CA LEU A 118 15.48 2.64 -16.08
C LEU A 118 14.40 1.87 -15.28
N GLY A 119 14.76 0.72 -14.70
CA GLY A 119 13.83 -0.07 -13.87
C GLY A 119 13.37 0.70 -12.63
N CYS A 120 14.30 1.36 -11.94
CA CYS A 120 13.96 2.19 -10.79
C CYS A 120 13.09 3.41 -11.15
N ALA A 121 13.40 4.08 -12.27
CA ALA A 121 12.60 5.20 -12.76
C ALA A 121 11.17 4.76 -13.13
N ALA A 122 11.01 3.65 -13.83
CA ALA A 122 9.71 3.08 -14.19
C ALA A 122 8.89 2.67 -12.96
N LEU A 123 9.51 2.05 -11.95
CA LEU A 123 8.85 1.68 -10.71
C LEU A 123 8.38 2.91 -9.91
N SER A 124 9.26 3.90 -9.71
CA SER A 124 8.90 5.19 -9.09
C SER A 124 7.76 5.89 -9.82
N PHE A 125 7.84 5.96 -11.15
CA PHE A 125 6.82 6.57 -12.00
C PHE A 125 5.47 5.86 -11.82
N THR A 126 5.47 4.53 -11.79
CA THR A 126 4.25 3.74 -11.61
C THR A 126 3.66 3.94 -10.22
N ILE A 127 4.48 3.91 -9.16
CA ILE A 127 4.03 4.19 -7.78
C ILE A 127 3.42 5.59 -7.67
N ASN A 128 4.10 6.62 -8.17
CA ASN A 128 3.58 7.98 -8.15
C ASN A 128 2.28 8.12 -8.97
N THR A 129 2.17 7.47 -10.13
CA THR A 129 0.94 7.45 -10.95
C THR A 129 -0.23 6.80 -10.21
N VAL A 130 -0.02 5.62 -9.60
CA VAL A 130 -1.07 4.90 -8.84
C VAL A 130 -1.49 5.67 -7.59
N SER A 131 -0.53 6.26 -6.87
CA SER A 131 -0.78 7.10 -5.70
C SER A 131 -1.61 8.34 -6.05
N LEU A 132 -1.21 9.10 -7.09
CA LEU A 132 -1.96 10.26 -7.60
C LEU A 132 -3.37 9.86 -8.07
N CYS A 133 -3.50 8.73 -8.77
CA CYS A 133 -4.80 8.23 -9.20
C CYS A 133 -5.70 7.93 -8.00
N SER A 134 -5.17 7.29 -6.95
CA SER A 134 -5.92 7.01 -5.72
C SER A 134 -6.39 8.30 -5.01
N LEU A 135 -5.53 9.33 -4.99
CA LEU A 135 -5.82 10.62 -4.38
C LEU A 135 -6.87 11.41 -5.18
N PHE A 136 -6.77 11.43 -6.51
CA PHE A 136 -7.78 12.07 -7.36
C PHE A 136 -9.12 11.29 -7.38
N VAL A 137 -9.12 9.98 -7.15
CA VAL A 137 -10.38 9.24 -6.87
C VAL A 137 -11.00 9.69 -5.54
N LEU A 138 -10.23 9.97 -4.50
CA LEU A 138 -10.76 10.57 -3.26
C LEU A 138 -11.31 11.99 -3.50
N VAL A 139 -10.60 12.84 -4.24
CA VAL A 139 -11.11 14.17 -4.66
C VAL A 139 -12.41 14.04 -5.44
N LEU A 140 -12.50 13.06 -6.35
CA LEU A 140 -13.72 12.78 -7.10
C LEU A 140 -14.86 12.30 -6.19
N MET A 141 -14.59 11.45 -5.18
CA MET A 141 -15.59 11.08 -4.16
C MET A 141 -16.07 12.30 -3.35
N ALA A 142 -15.17 13.22 -2.98
CA ALA A 142 -15.52 14.48 -2.34
C ALA A 142 -16.44 15.34 -3.22
N TYR A 143 -16.14 15.43 -4.52
CA TYR A 143 -16.97 16.12 -5.52
C TYR A 143 -18.37 15.50 -5.60
N VAL A 144 -18.48 14.16 -5.65
CA VAL A 144 -19.78 13.45 -5.64
C VAL A 144 -20.61 13.83 -4.43
N LEU A 145 -20.04 13.66 -3.22
CA LEU A 145 -20.73 13.92 -1.95
C LEU A 145 -21.18 15.39 -1.79
N THR A 146 -20.47 16.31 -2.42
CA THR A 146 -20.73 17.75 -2.38
C THR A 146 -21.80 18.18 -3.37
N LEU A 147 -21.79 17.62 -4.59
CA LEU A 147 -22.49 18.20 -5.74
C LEU A 147 -23.61 17.36 -6.32
N ASP A 148 -23.88 16.14 -5.85
CA ASP A 148 -24.99 15.29 -6.37
C ASP A 148 -26.37 16.03 -6.34
N PRO A 149 -27.12 16.13 -7.45
CA PRO A 149 -26.76 15.74 -8.82
C PRO A 149 -25.78 16.73 -9.47
N PRO A 150 -24.68 16.25 -10.10
CA PRO A 150 -23.63 17.12 -10.64
C PRO A 150 -24.17 18.07 -11.71
N SER A 151 -23.83 19.36 -11.57
CA SER A 151 -24.30 20.45 -12.43
C SER A 151 -23.92 20.30 -13.90
N HIS A 152 -22.82 19.60 -14.21
CA HIS A 152 -22.31 19.44 -15.57
C HIS A 152 -22.64 18.06 -16.14
N ALA A 153 -23.37 18.04 -17.27
CA ALA A 153 -23.80 16.80 -17.94
C ALA A 153 -22.63 15.87 -18.35
N LEU A 154 -21.44 16.42 -18.61
CA LEU A 154 -20.22 15.66 -18.91
C LEU A 154 -19.69 14.89 -17.69
N LEU A 155 -19.62 15.54 -16.52
CA LEU A 155 -19.15 14.92 -15.26
C LEU A 155 -20.15 13.92 -14.67
N ARG A 156 -21.36 13.83 -15.24
CA ARG A 156 -22.33 12.77 -14.95
C ARG A 156 -21.94 11.41 -15.56
N LYS A 157 -21.02 11.37 -16.53
CA LYS A 157 -20.53 10.13 -17.16
C LYS A 157 -19.30 9.60 -16.39
N PRO A 158 -19.40 8.44 -15.70
CA PRO A 158 -18.33 7.96 -14.81
C PRO A 158 -17.02 7.66 -15.55
N TRP A 159 -17.09 7.24 -16.82
CA TRP A 159 -15.91 6.95 -17.63
C TRP A 159 -15.12 8.20 -18.03
N VAL A 160 -15.80 9.35 -18.21
CA VAL A 160 -15.14 10.64 -18.48
C VAL A 160 -14.36 11.09 -17.25
N CYS A 161 -14.97 10.99 -16.06
CA CYS A 161 -14.30 11.31 -14.80
C CYS A 161 -13.11 10.38 -14.53
N GLY A 162 -13.25 9.07 -14.82
CA GLY A 162 -12.14 8.11 -14.72
C GLY A 162 -11.00 8.43 -15.70
N ALA A 163 -11.31 8.74 -16.96
CA ALA A 163 -10.30 9.15 -17.95
C ALA A 163 -9.58 10.45 -17.54
N LEU A 164 -10.31 11.44 -17.02
CA LEU A 164 -9.73 12.69 -16.52
C LEU A 164 -8.78 12.43 -15.35
N VAL A 165 -9.20 11.64 -14.36
CA VAL A 165 -8.37 11.26 -13.20
C VAL A 165 -7.10 10.52 -13.63
N SER A 166 -7.21 9.53 -14.53
CA SER A 166 -6.03 8.80 -15.02
C SER A 166 -5.09 9.71 -15.80
N LEU A 167 -5.61 10.58 -16.68
CA LEU A 167 -4.79 11.49 -17.48
C LEU A 167 -4.08 12.54 -16.62
N THR A 168 -4.76 13.17 -15.66
CA THR A 168 -4.12 14.14 -14.75
C THR A 168 -3.06 13.49 -13.87
N SER A 169 -3.32 12.28 -13.36
CA SER A 169 -2.35 11.49 -12.60
C SER A 169 -1.09 11.20 -13.42
N PHE A 170 -1.28 10.74 -14.65
CA PHE A 170 -0.20 10.41 -15.58
C PHE A 170 0.63 11.64 -15.96
N LEU A 171 -0.01 12.78 -16.26
CA LEU A 171 0.68 14.03 -16.59
C LEU A 171 1.49 14.59 -15.42
N ILE A 172 0.95 14.54 -14.19
CA ILE A 172 1.68 14.97 -12.99
C ILE A 172 2.83 14.00 -12.68
N ALA A 173 2.62 12.69 -12.80
CA ALA A 173 3.68 11.70 -12.63
C ALA A 173 4.79 11.84 -13.69
N LEU A 174 4.45 12.19 -14.94
CA LEU A 174 5.43 12.49 -16.00
C LEU A 174 6.23 13.75 -15.67
N MET A 175 5.56 14.81 -15.19
CA MET A 175 6.21 16.05 -14.79
C MET A 175 7.19 15.80 -13.62
N LEU A 176 6.78 15.04 -12.61
CA LEU A 176 7.65 14.59 -11.51
C LEU A 176 8.83 13.74 -12.02
N ALA A 177 8.59 12.76 -12.90
CA ALA A 177 9.66 11.96 -13.50
C ALA A 177 10.65 12.80 -14.32
N GLY A 178 10.17 13.84 -15.01
CA GLY A 178 11.01 14.82 -15.69
C GLY A 178 11.88 15.63 -14.72
N LEU A 179 11.30 16.13 -13.60
CA LEU A 179 12.05 16.85 -12.57
C LEU A 179 13.06 15.97 -11.82
N ARG A 180 12.83 14.66 -11.70
CA ARG A 180 13.79 13.71 -11.13
C ARG A 180 15.09 13.63 -11.94
N GLY A 181 15.00 13.86 -13.25
CA GLY A 181 16.12 13.86 -14.19
C GLY A 181 16.72 12.47 -14.48
N PRO A 182 17.40 12.30 -15.62
CA PRO A 182 18.24 11.13 -15.86
C PRO A 182 19.47 11.20 -14.96
N ARG A 183 19.54 10.33 -13.95
CA ARG A 183 20.76 10.13 -13.16
C ARG A 183 21.78 9.29 -13.93
N GLU A 184 23.05 9.57 -13.65
CA GLU A 184 24.26 9.06 -14.29
C GLU A 184 24.13 7.62 -14.82
N GLY A 185 24.02 7.48 -16.15
CA GLY A 185 24.00 6.19 -16.85
C GLY A 185 22.78 5.31 -16.57
N MET A 186 21.83 5.26 -17.51
CA MET A 186 20.61 4.42 -17.41
C MET A 186 20.87 2.90 -17.21
N GLN A 187 22.10 2.43 -17.49
CA GLN A 187 22.53 1.04 -17.34
C GLN A 187 23.35 0.76 -16.06
N VAL A 188 23.71 1.78 -15.28
CA VAL A 188 24.41 1.56 -14.00
C VAL A 188 23.42 0.99 -12.99
N GLU A 189 23.82 -0.11 -12.32
CA GLU A 189 23.05 -0.68 -11.22
C GLU A 189 23.19 0.19 -9.97
N TYR A 190 22.07 0.57 -9.36
CA TYR A 190 22.08 1.27 -8.07
C TYR A 190 20.95 0.79 -7.16
N MET A 191 21.04 1.14 -5.87
CA MET A 191 20.00 0.87 -4.88
C MET A 191 18.75 1.71 -5.20
N CYS A 192 17.68 1.06 -5.64
CA CYS A 192 16.47 1.80 -5.99
C CYS A 192 15.77 2.37 -4.74
N VAL A 193 15.55 3.69 -4.78
CA VAL A 193 14.72 4.41 -3.82
C VAL A 193 13.55 5.02 -4.60
N MET A 194 12.35 4.91 -4.03
CA MET A 194 11.11 5.39 -4.64
C MET A 194 11.24 6.87 -5.02
N ASP A 195 11.85 7.70 -4.17
CA ASP A 195 12.11 9.11 -4.45
C ASP A 195 13.47 9.54 -3.91
N PRO A 196 14.49 9.71 -4.77
CA PRO A 196 15.83 10.07 -4.35
C PRO A 196 15.82 11.54 -3.92
N VAL A 197 16.18 11.76 -2.66
CA VAL A 197 16.43 13.06 -2.05
C VAL A 197 17.32 13.96 -2.93
N SER A 198 18.28 13.33 -3.60
CA SER A 198 19.25 13.89 -4.50
C SER A 198 18.74 14.14 -5.94
N ALA A 199 17.41 14.12 -6.14
CA ALA A 199 16.72 14.87 -7.20
C ALA A 199 16.53 16.37 -6.84
N GLY A 200 16.85 16.75 -5.59
CA GLY A 200 16.92 18.14 -5.15
C GLY A 200 15.60 18.72 -4.63
N VAL A 201 15.72 19.93 -4.06
CA VAL A 201 14.60 20.63 -3.40
C VAL A 201 13.48 20.99 -4.38
N SER A 202 13.79 21.26 -5.65
CA SER A 202 12.81 21.51 -6.70
C SER A 202 11.85 20.34 -6.92
N TYR A 203 12.37 19.11 -6.99
CA TYR A 203 11.57 17.88 -7.09
C TYR A 203 10.68 17.71 -5.86
N ALA A 204 11.27 17.79 -4.65
CA ALA A 204 10.54 17.60 -3.39
C ALA A 204 9.43 18.65 -3.21
N ALA A 205 9.69 19.92 -3.53
CA ALA A 205 8.72 21.00 -3.46
C ALA A 205 7.61 20.86 -4.53
N ALA A 206 7.96 20.53 -5.78
CA ALA A 206 6.97 20.29 -6.83
C ALA A 206 6.02 19.15 -6.44
N ARG A 207 6.53 18.09 -5.82
CA ARG A 207 5.73 16.98 -5.31
C ARG A 207 4.85 17.36 -4.13
N LEU A 208 5.38 18.08 -3.13
CA LEU A 208 4.57 18.62 -2.03
C LEU A 208 3.41 19.49 -2.55
N CYS A 209 3.65 20.28 -3.60
CA CYS A 209 2.61 21.12 -4.20
C CYS A 209 1.58 20.30 -5.00
N LEU A 210 2.03 19.47 -5.95
CA LEU A 210 1.16 18.80 -6.94
C LEU A 210 0.52 17.51 -6.41
N ALA A 211 1.23 16.75 -5.58
CA ALA A 211 0.80 15.44 -5.08
C ALA A 211 0.24 15.48 -3.65
N PHE A 212 0.26 16.64 -2.98
CA PHE A 212 -0.30 16.80 -1.64
C PHE A 212 -1.14 18.08 -1.51
N LEU A 213 -0.52 19.27 -1.60
CA LEU A 213 -1.17 20.53 -1.24
C LEU A 213 -2.38 20.85 -2.13
N ILE A 214 -2.22 20.81 -3.46
CA ILE A 214 -3.32 21.14 -4.39
C ILE A 214 -4.50 20.16 -4.27
N PRO A 215 -4.31 18.82 -4.30
CA PRO A 215 -5.41 17.87 -4.11
C PRO A 215 -6.14 18.05 -2.77
N TYR A 216 -5.43 18.20 -1.64
CA TYR A 216 -6.08 18.32 -0.34
C TYR A 216 -6.74 19.69 -0.11
N LEU A 217 -6.20 20.78 -0.64
CA LEU A 217 -6.89 22.08 -0.62
C LEU A 217 -8.20 22.03 -1.44
N LEU A 218 -8.17 21.38 -2.61
CA LEU A 218 -9.37 21.16 -3.43
C LEU A 218 -10.39 20.27 -2.70
N GLN A 219 -9.94 19.18 -2.07
CA GLN A 219 -10.78 18.28 -1.29
C GLN A 219 -11.41 18.97 -0.09
N LEU A 220 -10.65 19.79 0.64
CA LEU A 220 -11.13 20.61 1.76
C LEU A 220 -12.14 21.67 1.29
N GLY A 221 -11.86 22.35 0.17
CA GLY A 221 -12.78 23.32 -0.44
C GLY A 221 -14.13 22.71 -0.82
N LEU A 222 -14.10 21.50 -1.43
CA LEU A 222 -15.30 20.73 -1.73
C LEU A 222 -16.08 20.35 -0.46
N LEU A 223 -15.40 19.80 0.55
CA LEU A 223 -16.00 19.46 1.84
C LEU A 223 -16.65 20.68 2.52
N MET A 224 -15.97 21.82 2.56
CA MET A 224 -16.49 23.06 3.14
C MET A 224 -17.71 23.58 2.38
N ALA A 225 -17.66 23.60 1.04
CA ALA A 225 -18.81 23.96 0.20
C ALA A 225 -20.01 23.02 0.44
N GLY A 226 -19.74 21.72 0.62
CA GLY A 226 -20.73 20.69 0.93
C GLY A 226 -21.39 20.91 2.29
N CYS A 227 -20.61 21.16 3.34
CA CYS A 227 -21.08 21.51 4.66
C CYS A 227 -21.96 22.77 4.65
N VAL A 228 -21.54 23.85 3.97
CA VAL A 228 -22.32 25.09 3.84
C VAL A 228 -23.64 24.85 3.08
N ARG A 229 -23.60 24.11 1.97
CA ARG A 229 -24.80 23.77 1.17
C ARG A 229 -25.80 22.92 1.96
N GLN A 230 -25.32 22.01 2.79
CA GLN A 230 -26.18 21.14 3.60
C GLN A 230 -26.70 21.81 4.88
N TRP A 231 -25.92 22.69 5.51
CA TRP A 231 -26.42 23.58 6.57
C TRP A 231 -27.59 24.44 6.06
N LYS A 232 -27.44 25.07 4.89
CA LYS A 232 -28.51 25.87 4.25
C LYS A 232 -29.78 25.07 3.95
N SER A 233 -29.67 23.76 3.74
CA SER A 233 -30.81 22.86 3.46
C SER A 233 -31.27 22.02 4.67
N ARG A 234 -30.74 22.28 5.88
CA ARG A 234 -31.01 21.54 7.13
C ARG A 234 -30.80 20.01 7.03
N ARG A 235 -29.89 19.55 6.16
CA ARG A 235 -29.54 18.13 6.00
C ARG A 235 -28.17 17.82 6.62
N ARG A 236 -27.93 16.55 6.98
CA ARG A 236 -26.66 16.08 7.58
C ARG A 236 -25.71 15.53 6.52
N PHE A 237 -24.58 16.21 6.31
CA PHE A 237 -23.62 15.96 5.22
C PHE A 237 -23.17 14.49 5.08
N LEU A 238 -22.88 13.83 6.22
CA LEU A 238 -22.36 12.46 6.25
C LEU A 238 -23.37 11.41 6.77
N SER A 239 -24.55 11.83 7.27
CA SER A 239 -25.57 10.87 7.75
C SER A 239 -26.56 10.45 6.65
N GLY A 240 -26.50 11.08 5.47
CA GLY A 240 -27.33 10.73 4.31
C GLY A 240 -26.72 9.69 3.37
N SER A 241 -25.44 9.35 3.53
CA SER A 241 -24.71 8.37 2.70
C SER A 241 -23.79 7.52 3.56
N GLU A 242 -23.99 6.20 3.51
CA GLU A 242 -23.24 5.19 4.26
C GLU A 242 -21.73 5.19 3.93
N GLU A 243 -21.38 5.68 2.74
CA GLU A 243 -20.01 5.80 2.22
C GLU A 243 -19.25 7.00 2.80
N GLY A 244 -19.97 8.03 3.29
CA GLY A 244 -19.38 9.31 3.71
C GLY A 244 -18.39 9.20 4.87
N PRO A 245 -18.73 8.51 5.97
CA PRO A 245 -17.81 8.28 7.10
C PRO A 245 -16.57 7.46 6.70
N VAL A 246 -16.74 6.46 5.82
CA VAL A 246 -15.63 5.64 5.28
C VAL A 246 -14.62 6.52 4.56
N PHE A 247 -15.12 7.31 3.59
CA PHE A 247 -14.33 8.25 2.81
C PHE A 247 -13.59 9.28 3.68
N LEU A 248 -14.26 9.86 4.69
CA LEU A 248 -13.62 10.83 5.58
C LEU A 248 -12.47 10.19 6.37
N THR A 249 -12.71 9.01 6.94
CA THR A 249 -11.71 8.31 7.77
C THR A 249 -10.47 7.94 6.95
N VAL A 250 -10.68 7.36 5.75
CA VAL A 250 -9.62 7.04 4.79
C VAL A 250 -8.85 8.30 4.37
N THR A 251 -9.55 9.39 4.07
CA THR A 251 -8.93 10.68 3.69
C THR A 251 -8.01 11.19 4.79
N VAL A 252 -8.45 11.17 6.04
CA VAL A 252 -7.66 11.67 7.18
C VAL A 252 -6.39 10.82 7.39
N VAL A 253 -6.48 9.49 7.29
CA VAL A 253 -5.30 8.61 7.40
C VAL A 253 -4.32 8.85 6.25
N MET A 254 -4.80 8.87 5.00
CA MET A 254 -3.95 9.14 3.84
C MET A 254 -3.31 10.53 3.90
N PHE A 255 -4.02 11.54 4.39
CA PHE A 255 -3.50 12.89 4.59
C PHE A 255 -2.29 12.89 5.54
N PHE A 256 -2.40 12.25 6.71
CA PHE A 256 -1.28 12.20 7.66
C PHE A 256 -0.09 11.40 7.13
N CYS A 257 -0.33 10.25 6.49
CA CYS A 257 0.73 9.45 5.85
C CYS A 257 1.47 10.24 4.77
N GLN A 258 0.75 10.93 3.87
CA GLN A 258 1.34 11.72 2.79
C GLN A 258 1.99 13.01 3.28
N LEU A 259 1.42 13.68 4.30
CA LEU A 259 2.00 14.87 4.92
C LEU A 259 3.34 14.54 5.58
N PHE A 260 3.37 13.52 6.44
CA PHE A 260 4.58 13.09 7.14
C PHE A 260 5.69 12.80 6.12
N TYR A 261 5.40 11.93 5.16
CA TYR A 261 6.34 11.56 4.13
C TYR A 261 6.83 12.76 3.29
N SER A 262 5.94 13.67 2.89
CA SER A 262 6.31 14.82 2.06
C SER A 262 7.15 15.86 2.83
N VAL A 263 6.89 16.05 4.13
CA VAL A 263 7.71 16.89 5.00
C VAL A 263 9.10 16.29 5.19
N VAL A 264 9.20 14.98 5.43
CA VAL A 264 10.49 14.29 5.57
C VAL A 264 11.29 14.35 4.26
N LEU A 265 10.65 14.18 3.10
CA LEU A 265 11.30 14.29 1.80
C LEU A 265 11.87 15.70 1.54
N VAL A 266 11.10 16.76 1.82
CA VAL A 266 11.58 18.16 1.67
C VAL A 266 12.72 18.47 2.64
N ARG A 267 12.62 18.03 3.91
CA ARG A 267 13.70 18.19 4.90
C ARG A 267 14.97 17.47 4.46
N GLY A 268 14.85 16.22 4.01
CA GLY A 268 15.96 15.47 3.43
C GLY A 268 16.60 16.20 2.25
N ALA A 269 15.79 16.73 1.32
CA ALA A 269 16.29 17.42 0.12
C ALA A 269 17.08 18.70 0.47
N GLN A 270 16.67 19.41 1.51
CA GLN A 270 17.40 20.59 2.02
C GLN A 270 18.73 20.20 2.70
N LEU A 271 18.75 19.13 3.49
CA LEU A 271 19.97 18.64 4.15
C LEU A 271 20.98 18.12 3.12
N ALA A 272 20.52 17.35 2.14
CA ALA A 272 21.33 16.85 1.02
C ALA A 272 22.03 17.95 0.22
N GLN A 273 21.41 19.13 0.11
CA GLN A 273 21.97 20.28 -0.59
C GLN A 273 23.01 21.06 0.24
N LYS A 274 22.90 21.03 1.58
CA LYS A 274 23.74 21.83 2.48
C LYS A 274 24.96 21.08 3.03
N GLU A 275 24.71 19.89 3.59
CA GLU A 275 25.64 19.19 4.49
C GLU A 275 25.80 17.70 4.13
N GLY A 276 24.99 17.19 3.19
CA GLY A 276 24.88 15.77 2.88
C GLY A 276 23.87 15.04 3.78
N LEU A 277 23.66 13.74 3.56
CA LEU A 277 22.80 12.93 4.43
C LEU A 277 23.64 12.14 5.44
N SER A 278 23.29 12.26 6.72
CA SER A 278 23.68 11.30 7.76
C SER A 278 22.91 9.98 7.61
N CYS A 279 23.49 8.87 8.05
CA CYS A 279 22.85 7.55 8.08
C CYS A 279 21.49 7.56 8.82
N HIS A 280 21.34 8.39 9.86
CA HIS A 280 20.06 8.54 10.57
C HIS A 280 18.98 9.22 9.71
N GLU A 281 19.34 10.22 8.91
CA GLU A 281 18.40 10.89 7.99
C GLU A 281 17.95 9.93 6.89
N GLN A 282 18.86 9.12 6.36
CA GLN A 282 18.53 8.09 5.38
C GLN A 282 17.59 7.01 5.96
N ALA A 283 17.84 6.52 7.18
CA ALA A 283 16.90 5.61 7.85
C ALA A 283 15.54 6.26 8.12
N PHE A 284 15.51 7.54 8.50
CA PHE A 284 14.26 8.27 8.76
C PHE A 284 13.41 8.46 7.48
N LEU A 285 14.04 8.68 6.33
CA LEU A 285 13.38 8.66 5.02
C LEU A 285 12.76 7.29 4.69
N THR A 286 13.47 6.19 4.97
CA THR A 286 12.95 4.83 4.76
C THR A 286 11.78 4.52 5.69
N VAL A 287 11.84 4.96 6.96
CA VAL A 287 10.71 4.88 7.89
C VAL A 287 9.51 5.70 7.37
N ALA A 288 9.76 6.89 6.82
CA ALA A 288 8.70 7.69 6.22
C ALA A 288 8.07 7.01 4.99
N GLU A 289 8.86 6.33 4.15
CA GLU A 289 8.38 5.54 3.02
C GLU A 289 7.49 4.36 3.49
N PHE A 290 7.87 3.66 4.56
CA PHE A 290 7.00 2.67 5.21
C PHE A 290 5.70 3.28 5.76
N VAL A 291 5.76 4.47 6.37
CA VAL A 291 4.56 5.18 6.85
C VAL A 291 3.63 5.54 5.69
N LEU A 292 4.17 6.00 4.56
CA LEU A 292 3.40 6.26 3.34
C LEU A 292 2.67 4.99 2.85
N PHE A 293 3.39 3.88 2.70
CA PHE A 293 2.80 2.63 2.21
C PHE A 293 1.83 1.97 3.19
N SER A 294 2.09 2.06 4.50
CA SER A 294 1.15 1.58 5.52
C SER A 294 -0.20 2.30 5.48
N GLY A 295 -0.26 3.53 4.92
CA GLY A 295 -1.50 4.24 4.62
C GLY A 295 -2.42 3.47 3.66
N SER A 296 -1.86 2.72 2.70
CA SER A 296 -2.64 1.82 1.84
C SER A 296 -3.25 0.66 2.64
N SER A 297 -2.42 -0.04 3.43
CA SER A 297 -2.86 -1.14 4.30
C SER A 297 -3.95 -0.70 5.26
N ALA A 298 -3.75 0.44 5.93
CA ALA A 298 -4.70 1.04 6.85
C ALA A 298 -6.00 1.42 6.13
N SER A 299 -5.93 2.01 4.92
CA SER A 299 -7.10 2.34 4.12
C SER A 299 -7.94 1.12 3.77
N LEU A 300 -7.31 0.02 3.33
CA LEU A 300 -8.02 -1.24 3.05
C LEU A 300 -8.69 -1.83 4.30
N LEU A 301 -8.00 -1.81 5.44
CA LEU A 301 -8.57 -2.25 6.72
C LEU A 301 -9.74 -1.37 7.18
N ILE A 302 -9.63 -0.05 7.06
CA ILE A 302 -10.70 0.90 7.40
C ILE A 302 -11.93 0.66 6.54
N VAL A 303 -11.76 0.51 5.21
CA VAL A 303 -12.88 0.21 4.32
C VAL A 303 -13.53 -1.13 4.69
N LEU A 304 -12.75 -2.18 4.94
CA LEU A 304 -13.27 -3.49 5.35
C LEU A 304 -14.11 -3.43 6.65
N LEU A 305 -13.67 -2.64 7.63
CA LEU A 305 -14.34 -2.53 8.94
C LEU A 305 -15.52 -1.56 8.95
N MET A 306 -15.51 -0.52 8.11
CA MET A 306 -16.53 0.54 8.12
C MET A 306 -17.58 0.39 7.01
N HIS A 307 -17.21 -0.10 5.83
CA HIS A 307 -18.15 -0.28 4.72
C HIS A 307 -19.07 -1.48 4.98
N ARG A 308 -20.36 -1.20 5.20
CA ARG A 308 -21.35 -2.17 5.71
C ARG A 308 -21.39 -3.53 4.98
N PRO A 309 -21.53 -3.62 3.65
CA PRO A 309 -21.65 -4.93 3.00
C PRO A 309 -20.35 -5.75 3.11
N CYS A 310 -19.19 -5.10 3.18
CA CYS A 310 -17.91 -5.76 3.44
C CYS A 310 -17.83 -6.26 4.90
N ARG A 311 -18.26 -5.46 5.87
CA ARG A 311 -18.33 -5.85 7.29
C ARG A 311 -19.32 -6.99 7.53
N GLU A 312 -20.49 -6.97 6.90
CA GLU A 312 -21.49 -8.04 6.98
C GLU A 312 -20.98 -9.34 6.35
N SER A 313 -20.32 -9.25 5.18
CA SER A 313 -19.63 -10.38 4.54
C SER A 313 -18.54 -10.95 5.46
N LEU A 314 -17.72 -10.10 6.09
CA LEU A 314 -16.64 -10.51 7.01
C LEU A 314 -17.20 -11.23 8.25
N HIS A 315 -18.27 -10.70 8.86
CA HIS A 315 -18.93 -11.38 9.97
C HIS A 315 -19.55 -12.72 9.56
N GLY A 316 -20.05 -12.85 8.32
CA GLY A 316 -20.49 -14.12 7.76
C GLY A 316 -19.35 -15.14 7.68
N ALA A 317 -18.23 -14.75 7.07
CA ALA A 317 -17.04 -15.59 6.93
C ALA A 317 -16.45 -16.02 8.29
N LEU A 318 -16.34 -15.09 9.25
CA LEU A 318 -15.87 -15.38 10.61
C LEU A 318 -16.80 -16.33 11.38
N ARG A 319 -18.12 -16.21 11.20
CA ARG A 319 -19.09 -17.18 11.76
C ARG A 319 -18.88 -18.56 11.13
N GLN A 320 -18.84 -18.65 9.80
CA GLN A 320 -18.65 -19.92 9.10
C GLN A 320 -17.34 -20.61 9.49
N LEU A 321 -16.21 -19.88 9.57
CA LEU A 321 -14.93 -20.40 10.05
C LEU A 321 -15.04 -20.95 11.47
N ARG A 322 -15.61 -20.17 12.40
CA ARG A 322 -15.81 -20.58 13.79
C ARG A 322 -16.69 -21.82 13.88
N ASP A 323 -17.76 -21.90 13.09
CA ASP A 323 -18.72 -23.00 13.12
C ASP A 323 -18.10 -24.27 12.50
N CYS A 324 -17.28 -24.16 11.44
CA CYS A 324 -16.43 -25.24 10.92
C CYS A 324 -15.40 -25.73 11.94
N CYS A 325 -14.71 -24.82 12.64
CA CYS A 325 -13.75 -25.19 13.69
C CYS A 325 -14.41 -25.81 14.94
N ARG A 326 -15.68 -25.50 15.21
CA ARG A 326 -16.42 -26.00 16.37
C ARG A 326 -17.15 -27.32 16.11
N SER A 327 -17.41 -27.67 14.84
CA SER A 327 -18.10 -28.91 14.45
C SER A 327 -17.41 -29.66 13.30
N PRO A 328 -16.25 -30.32 13.53
CA PRO A 328 -15.59 -31.15 12.51
C PRO A 328 -16.35 -32.43 12.10
N GLY A 329 -17.43 -32.78 12.81
CA GLY A 329 -18.10 -34.09 12.69
C GLY A 329 -19.51 -34.09 12.07
N ALA A 330 -20.05 -32.93 11.67
CA ALA A 330 -21.39 -32.84 11.08
C ALA A 330 -21.34 -32.90 9.55
N SER A 331 -20.78 -33.98 8.99
CA SER A 331 -20.97 -34.29 7.57
C SER A 331 -22.46 -34.42 7.29
N GLN A 332 -22.95 -33.77 6.22
CA GLN A 332 -24.35 -33.84 5.83
C GLN A 332 -24.74 -35.30 5.57
N THR A 333 -25.53 -35.89 6.48
CA THR A 333 -26.32 -37.07 6.16
C THR A 333 -27.35 -36.67 5.12
N ASN A 334 -27.05 -37.07 3.88
CA ASN A 334 -27.92 -37.16 2.71
C ASN A 334 -29.41 -36.87 3.01
N ARG A 335 -29.84 -35.62 2.81
CA ARG A 335 -31.25 -35.28 2.72
C ARG A 335 -31.76 -35.73 1.36
N ASN A 336 -32.11 -37.01 1.26
CA ASN A 336 -33.01 -37.49 0.23
C ASN A 336 -34.26 -36.60 0.24
N ILE A 337 -34.48 -35.87 -0.85
CA ILE A 337 -35.67 -35.06 -1.05
C ILE A 337 -36.80 -36.05 -1.36
N ILE A 338 -37.52 -36.47 -0.32
CA ILE A 338 -38.82 -37.12 -0.48
C ILE A 338 -39.77 -36.02 -0.94
N ALA A 339 -40.05 -35.98 -2.24
CA ALA A 339 -41.08 -35.12 -2.78
C ALA A 339 -42.45 -35.60 -2.28
N PRO A 340 -43.30 -34.73 -1.69
CA PRO A 340 -44.69 -35.08 -1.47
C PRO A 340 -45.38 -35.12 -2.84
N HIS A 341 -45.79 -36.33 -3.27
CA HIS A 341 -46.80 -36.45 -4.32
C HIS A 341 -48.09 -35.82 -3.79
N ILE A 342 -48.50 -34.71 -4.41
CA ILE A 342 -49.83 -34.13 -4.18
C ILE A 342 -50.74 -34.76 -5.24
N GLU A 343 -51.50 -35.77 -4.82
CA GLU A 343 -52.61 -36.31 -5.60
C GLU A 343 -53.76 -35.31 -5.52
N ILE A 344 -54.02 -34.59 -6.62
CA ILE A 344 -55.20 -33.72 -6.73
C ILE A 344 -56.34 -34.60 -7.23
N THR A 345 -57.26 -34.94 -6.34
CA THR A 345 -58.49 -35.63 -6.69
C THR A 345 -59.49 -34.60 -7.23
N ASP A 346 -59.67 -34.55 -8.55
CA ASP A 346 -60.72 -33.74 -9.18
C ASP A 346 -62.11 -34.30 -8.82
N THR A 347 -62.73 -33.77 -7.76
CA THR A 347 -64.17 -33.92 -7.53
C THR A 347 -64.93 -32.92 -8.40
N LEU A 348 -64.94 -33.17 -9.71
CA LEU A 348 -65.88 -32.53 -10.62
C LEU A 348 -67.19 -33.32 -10.50
N GLN A 349 -68.06 -32.85 -9.60
CA GLN A 349 -69.38 -33.43 -9.38
C GLN A 349 -70.44 -32.36 -9.68
N ASP A 350 -71.35 -32.71 -10.59
CA ASP A 350 -72.47 -31.90 -11.07
C ASP A 350 -73.48 -31.53 -9.96
N ILE A 351 -74.58 -30.87 -10.37
CA ILE A 351 -75.79 -30.46 -9.60
C ILE A 351 -75.67 -29.01 -9.07
N GLU A 352 -76.55 -28.05 -9.39
CA GLU A 352 -77.71 -27.99 -10.32
C GLU A 352 -77.92 -26.54 -10.79
#